data_AF-A0A8G2F9J3-F1
#
_entry.id   AF-A0A8G2F9J3-F1
#
_cell.length_a   1.000
_cell.length_b   1.000
_cell.length_c   1.000
_cell.angle_alpha   90.00
_cell.angle_beta   90.00
_cell.angle_gamma   90.00
#
_symmetry.space_group_name_H-M   'P 1'
#
loop_
_entity.id
_entity.type
_entity.pdbx_description
1 polymer ?
#
loop_
_entity_poly.entity_id
_entity_poly.type
_entity_poly.pdbx_seq_one_letter_code
_entity_poly.pdbx_strand_id
1 'polypeptide(L)'
;MKRVMVLAMAAVLCVAFTMVAYAVDAPSCPVKMEATKKPVVFNHASHADSKCDACHHPIDGKENYKKCATAGCHSAAKADKKKAGSYYKIIHNKKVGKSGLSTCMSCHKEAAGKDKAMKKALTGCKKSKCHS
;
A
#
# COMPACT_ATOMS: atom_id res chain seq x y z
N MET A 1 -25.63 -3.61 62.75
CA MET A 1 -26.08 -3.31 61.37
C MET A 1 -25.58 -1.92 60.94
N LYS A 2 -24.33 -1.80 60.48
CA LYS A 2 -23.80 -0.55 59.88
C LYS A 2 -22.51 -0.73 59.07
N ARG A 3 -22.10 -1.99 58.82
CA ARG A 3 -20.85 -2.35 58.12
C ARG A 3 -21.11 -3.00 56.74
N VAL A 4 -22.31 -2.85 56.19
CA VAL A 4 -22.76 -3.56 54.97
C VAL A 4 -23.15 -2.61 53.82
N MET A 5 -23.00 -1.29 53.97
CA MET A 5 -23.51 -0.31 52.99
C MET A 5 -22.47 0.65 52.39
N VAL A 6 -21.20 0.25 52.28
CA VAL A 6 -20.21 1.01 51.48
C VAL A 6 -19.31 0.07 50.66
N LEU A 7 -19.89 -1.02 50.14
CA LEU A 7 -19.27 -1.93 49.17
C LEU A 7 -19.86 -1.77 47.76
N ALA A 8 -20.55 -0.65 47.50
CA ALA A 8 -21.29 -0.40 46.26
C ALA A 8 -20.97 0.98 45.65
N MET A 9 -19.69 1.24 45.40
CA MET A 9 -19.28 2.06 44.25
C MET A 9 -18.30 1.19 43.45
N ALA A 10 -18.82 0.12 42.86
CA ALA A 10 -19.20 0.15 41.44
C ALA A 10 -17.99 0.53 40.59
N ALA A 11 -17.08 -0.44 40.45
CA ALA A 11 -16.37 -0.77 39.22
C ALA A 11 -16.28 0.40 38.23
N VAL A 12 -15.30 1.28 38.42
CA VAL A 12 -14.81 2.11 37.33
C VAL A 12 -14.30 1.13 36.28
N LEU A 13 -15.12 0.96 35.24
CA LEU A 13 -14.89 0.06 34.14
C LEU A 13 -13.50 0.33 33.56
N CYS A 14 -12.56 -0.57 33.81
CA CYS A 14 -11.47 -0.85 32.90
C CYS A 14 -12.08 -1.36 31.59
N VAL A 15 -12.64 -0.45 30.77
CA VAL A 15 -12.82 -0.74 29.35
C VAL A 15 -11.43 -0.65 28.75
N ALA A 16 -10.67 -1.74 28.91
CA ALA A 16 -9.57 -2.03 28.02
C ALA A 16 -10.18 -2.06 26.61
N PHE A 17 -10.08 -0.94 25.91
CA PHE A 17 -10.36 -0.86 24.49
C PHE A 17 -9.26 -1.69 23.83
N THR A 18 -9.46 -3.02 23.80
CA THR A 18 -8.67 -3.89 22.95
C THR A 18 -9.00 -3.45 21.54
N MET A 19 -8.15 -2.60 20.97
CA MET A 19 -8.20 -2.30 19.54
C MET A 19 -7.95 -3.64 18.84
N VAL A 20 -9.03 -4.31 18.47
CA VAL A 20 -8.98 -5.41 17.52
C VAL A 20 -8.53 -4.76 16.22
N ALA A 21 -7.27 -4.97 15.85
CA ALA A 21 -6.79 -4.62 14.53
C ALA A 21 -7.54 -5.51 13.53
N TYR A 22 -8.55 -4.94 12.87
CA TYR A 22 -9.23 -5.62 11.78
C TYR A 22 -8.26 -5.68 10.59
N ALA A 23 -7.68 -6.85 10.34
CA ALA A 23 -6.91 -7.07 9.13
C ALA A 23 -7.87 -7.01 7.93
N VAL A 24 -7.65 -6.06 7.01
CA VAL A 24 -8.33 -6.05 5.72
C VAL A 24 -7.73 -7.15 4.86
N ASP A 25 -8.58 -8.09 4.42
CA ASP A 25 -8.16 -9.14 3.49
C ASP A 25 -7.72 -8.56 2.15
N ALA A 26 -6.60 -9.06 1.63
CA ALA A 26 -6.16 -8.72 0.29
C ALA A 26 -7.13 -9.31 -0.76
N PRO A 27 -7.41 -8.59 -1.86
CA PRO A 27 -8.20 -9.13 -2.96
C PRO A 27 -7.62 -10.45 -3.47
N SER A 28 -8.44 -11.51 -3.50
CA SER A 28 -8.06 -12.83 -3.99
C SER A 28 -7.87 -12.88 -5.52
N CYS A 29 -8.57 -12.00 -6.24
CA CYS A 29 -8.44 -11.86 -7.69
C CYS A 29 -7.48 -10.70 -8.06
N PRO A 30 -6.78 -10.80 -9.21
CA PRO A 30 -6.00 -9.69 -9.74
C PRO A 30 -6.86 -8.44 -9.96
N VAL A 31 -6.33 -7.27 -9.59
CA VAL A 31 -7.00 -5.98 -9.71
C VAL A 31 -6.43 -5.18 -10.87
N LYS A 32 -7.28 -4.37 -11.52
CA LYS A 32 -6.85 -3.51 -12.62
C LYS A 32 -6.49 -2.11 -12.11
N MET A 33 -5.26 -1.69 -12.37
CA MET A 33 -4.77 -0.33 -12.14
C MET A 33 -5.02 0.52 -13.40
N GLU A 34 -6.19 1.18 -13.47
CA GLU A 34 -6.70 1.84 -14.68
C GLU A 34 -6.76 3.37 -14.59
N ALA A 35 -5.99 3.99 -13.69
CA ALA A 35 -5.91 5.45 -13.57
C ALA A 35 -5.31 6.15 -14.80
N THR A 36 -4.76 5.40 -15.76
CA THR A 36 -4.19 5.93 -17.00
C THR A 36 -4.70 5.16 -18.22
N LYS A 37 -4.45 5.68 -19.43
CA LYS A 37 -4.75 4.99 -20.70
C LYS A 37 -3.96 3.68 -20.91
N LYS A 38 -3.02 3.34 -20.03
CA LYS A 38 -2.22 2.11 -20.05
C LYS A 38 -2.48 1.34 -18.76
N PRO A 39 -3.57 0.57 -18.68
CA PRO A 39 -3.88 -0.19 -17.48
C PRO A 39 -2.83 -1.28 -17.24
N VAL A 40 -2.61 -1.61 -15.97
CA VAL A 40 -1.76 -2.71 -15.52
C VAL A 40 -2.58 -3.62 -14.61
N VAL A 41 -2.37 -4.93 -14.69
CA VAL A 41 -2.96 -5.88 -13.75
C VAL A 41 -2.01 -6.07 -12.58
N PHE A 42 -2.50 -5.87 -11.37
CA PHE A 42 -1.77 -6.09 -10.13
C PHE A 42 -2.32 -7.33 -9.41
N ASN A 43 -1.44 -8.21 -8.95
CA ASN A 43 -1.81 -9.45 -8.27
C ASN A 43 -1.24 -9.46 -6.85
N HIS A 44 -2.11 -9.45 -5.84
CA HIS A 44 -1.72 -9.52 -4.43
C HIS A 44 -1.04 -10.84 -4.07
N ALA A 45 -1.42 -11.95 -4.70
CA ALA A 45 -0.83 -13.26 -4.44
C ALA A 45 0.68 -13.29 -4.77
N SER A 46 1.10 -12.55 -5.80
CA SER A 46 2.52 -12.41 -6.15
C SER A 46 3.31 -11.48 -5.20
N HIS A 47 2.63 -10.86 -4.24
CA HIS A 47 3.19 -9.94 -3.25
C HIS A 47 2.84 -10.34 -1.82
N ALA A 48 2.44 -11.60 -1.58
CA ALA A 48 1.98 -12.06 -0.27
C ALA A 48 3.02 -11.90 0.85
N ASP A 49 4.31 -11.96 0.50
CA ASP A 49 5.42 -11.77 1.45
C ASP A 49 5.74 -10.28 1.73
N SER A 50 5.08 -9.36 1.03
CA SER A 50 5.23 -7.92 1.26
C SER A 50 4.25 -7.45 2.30
N LYS A 51 4.73 -6.68 3.30
CA LYS A 51 3.84 -6.02 4.25
C LYS A 51 2.87 -5.07 3.53
N CYS A 52 1.61 -5.03 3.96
CA CYS A 52 0.59 -4.19 3.33
C CYS A 52 1.01 -2.71 3.29
N ASP A 53 1.62 -2.21 4.37
CA ASP A 53 2.06 -0.82 4.53
C ASP A 53 3.25 -0.42 3.63
N ALA A 54 3.94 -1.38 3.02
CA ALA A 54 4.97 -1.11 2.01
C ALA A 54 4.36 -0.48 0.73
N CYS A 55 3.06 -0.72 0.48
CA CYS A 55 2.31 -0.14 -0.63
C CYS A 55 1.15 0.76 -0.13
N HIS A 56 0.36 0.24 0.80
CA HIS A 56 -0.75 0.92 1.49
C HIS A 56 -0.24 1.70 2.70
N HIS A 57 0.68 2.63 2.43
CA HIS A 57 1.32 3.42 3.46
C HIS A 57 0.29 4.24 4.26
N PRO A 58 0.55 4.48 5.56
CA PRO A 58 -0.37 5.26 6.38
C PRO A 58 -0.47 6.70 5.89
N ILE A 59 -1.62 7.31 6.16
CA ILE A 59 -1.88 8.73 5.98
C ILE A 59 -2.29 9.27 7.35
N ASP A 60 -1.57 10.28 7.84
CA ASP A 60 -1.80 10.87 9.16
C ASP A 60 -1.82 9.83 10.30
N GLY A 61 -0.94 8.84 10.20
CA GLY A 61 -0.79 7.76 11.18
C GLY A 61 -1.87 6.67 11.11
N LYS A 62 -2.77 6.70 10.12
CA LYS A 62 -3.85 5.72 9.96
C LYS A 62 -3.64 4.85 8.73
N GLU A 63 -4.05 3.59 8.82
CA GLU A 63 -4.07 2.67 7.67
C GLU A 63 -4.88 3.24 6.50
N ASN A 64 -4.42 2.98 5.28
CA ASN A 64 -5.05 3.54 4.08
C ASN A 64 -5.04 2.55 2.91
N TYR A 65 -6.23 2.00 2.62
CA TYR A 65 -6.45 1.04 1.53
C TYR A 65 -7.12 1.64 0.29
N LYS A 66 -7.23 2.98 0.21
CA LYS A 66 -7.80 3.65 -0.97
C LYS A 66 -6.93 3.42 -2.20
N LYS A 67 -7.54 3.51 -3.39
CA LYS A 67 -6.81 3.52 -4.67
C LYS A 67 -5.77 4.65 -4.65
N CYS A 68 -4.57 4.39 -5.17
CA CYS A 68 -3.46 5.35 -5.13
C CYS A 68 -3.80 6.68 -5.82
N ALA A 69 -4.62 6.62 -6.89
CA ALA A 69 -5.05 7.77 -7.67
C ALA A 69 -6.39 8.38 -7.23
N THR A 70 -6.84 8.09 -6.01
CA THR A 70 -7.98 8.82 -5.41
C THR A 70 -7.70 10.33 -5.43
N ALA A 71 -8.73 11.14 -5.67
CA ALA A 71 -8.59 12.60 -5.67
C ALA A 71 -7.93 13.09 -4.37
N GLY A 72 -6.94 13.97 -4.49
CA GLY A 72 -6.13 14.45 -3.36
C GLY A 72 -4.91 13.57 -3.01
N CYS A 73 -4.74 12.40 -3.63
CA CYS A 73 -3.58 11.52 -3.42
C CYS A 73 -2.58 11.65 -4.58
N HIS A 74 -2.35 10.59 -5.35
CA HIS A 74 -1.37 10.59 -6.44
C HIS A 74 -2.03 10.90 -7.79
N SER A 75 -1.89 12.12 -8.27
CA SER A 75 -2.49 12.55 -9.54
C SER A 75 -1.96 11.74 -10.73
N ALA A 76 -2.90 11.23 -11.54
CA ALA A 76 -2.65 10.57 -12.81
C ALA A 76 -2.75 11.53 -14.02
N ALA A 77 -2.97 12.83 -13.78
CA ALA A 77 -3.02 13.82 -14.84
C ALA A 77 -1.68 13.88 -15.60
N LYS A 78 -1.75 13.97 -16.93
CA LYS A 78 -0.53 14.00 -17.77
C LYS A 78 0.43 15.13 -17.41
N ALA A 79 -0.11 16.30 -17.07
CA ALA A 79 0.66 17.47 -16.66
C ALA A 79 1.46 17.22 -15.37
N ASP A 80 0.97 16.33 -14.49
CA ASP A 80 1.59 16.04 -13.20
C ASP A 80 2.66 14.96 -13.27
N LYS A 81 2.84 14.28 -14.41
CA LYS A 81 3.76 13.13 -14.56
C LYS A 81 5.14 13.37 -13.95
N LYS A 82 5.68 14.59 -14.07
CA LYS A 82 7.02 14.95 -13.56
C LYS A 82 7.02 15.42 -12.09
N LYS A 83 5.87 15.76 -11.50
CA LYS A 83 5.77 16.22 -10.11
C LYS A 83 6.13 15.09 -9.13
N ALA A 84 6.71 15.46 -7.99
CA ALA A 84 6.90 14.52 -6.89
C ALA A 84 5.53 14.00 -6.42
N GLY A 85 5.43 12.72 -6.08
CA GLY A 85 4.16 12.12 -5.66
C GLY A 85 3.13 11.93 -6.79
N SER A 86 3.47 12.19 -8.06
CA SER A 86 2.57 11.82 -9.16
C SER A 86 2.37 10.32 -9.24
N TYR A 87 1.22 9.88 -9.75
CA TYR A 87 0.92 8.46 -9.95
C TYR A 87 2.01 7.74 -10.75
N TYR A 88 2.57 8.42 -11.76
CA TYR A 88 3.68 7.88 -12.53
C TYR A 88 4.94 7.69 -11.68
N LYS A 89 5.33 8.69 -10.87
CA LYS A 89 6.58 8.63 -10.09
C LYS A 89 6.52 7.63 -8.94
N ILE A 90 5.38 7.49 -8.26
CA ILE A 90 5.24 6.50 -7.18
C ILE A 90 5.28 5.05 -7.68
N ILE A 91 5.10 4.82 -8.98
CA ILE A 91 5.21 3.50 -9.62
C ILE A 91 6.60 3.30 -10.25
N HIS A 92 7.10 4.31 -10.99
CA HIS A 92 8.23 4.13 -11.92
C HIS A 92 9.57 4.66 -11.45
N ASN A 93 9.65 5.38 -10.32
CA ASN A 93 10.94 5.84 -9.84
C ASN A 93 11.82 4.64 -9.47
N LYS A 94 13.01 4.54 -10.06
CA LYS A 94 13.96 3.44 -9.80
C LYS A 94 14.63 3.49 -8.41
N LYS A 95 14.41 4.58 -7.68
CA LYS A 95 14.92 4.81 -6.33
C LYS A 95 13.71 4.84 -5.39
N VAL A 96 13.94 4.41 -4.15
CA VAL A 96 13.00 4.59 -3.05
C VAL A 96 12.55 6.06 -3.00
N GLY A 97 11.26 6.27 -2.73
CA GLY A 97 10.69 7.60 -2.60
C GLY A 97 11.34 8.41 -1.49
N LYS A 98 11.15 9.74 -1.49
CA LYS A 98 11.69 10.61 -0.44
C LYS A 98 11.18 10.24 0.97
N SER A 99 10.02 9.60 1.05
CA SER A 99 9.42 9.10 2.28
C SER A 99 9.95 7.74 2.75
N GLY A 100 10.95 7.16 2.07
CA GLY A 100 11.43 5.81 2.38
C GLY A 100 10.55 4.69 1.80
N LEU A 101 9.44 5.02 1.14
CA LEU A 101 8.55 4.04 0.52
C LEU A 101 9.10 3.53 -0.81
N SER A 102 9.13 2.21 -0.96
CA SER A 102 9.47 1.57 -2.23
C SER A 102 8.41 1.86 -3.29
N THR A 103 8.86 2.01 -4.53
CA THR A 103 7.97 1.98 -5.69
C THR A 103 7.96 0.57 -6.27
N CYS A 104 7.03 0.32 -7.20
CA CYS A 104 7.03 -0.92 -7.97
C CYS A 104 8.40 -1.12 -8.64
N MET A 105 8.93 -0.08 -9.28
CA MET A 105 10.19 -0.16 -10.02
C MET A 105 11.43 -0.28 -9.12
N SER A 106 11.45 0.32 -7.94
CA SER A 106 12.59 0.20 -7.03
C SER A 106 12.67 -1.22 -6.45
N CYS A 107 11.53 -1.74 -5.97
CA CYS A 107 11.45 -3.10 -5.43
C CYS A 107 11.73 -4.16 -6.52
N HIS A 108 11.10 -4.03 -7.69
CA HIS A 108 11.32 -4.97 -8.80
C HIS A 108 12.76 -4.97 -9.33
N LYS A 109 13.46 -3.83 -9.25
CA LYS A 109 14.88 -3.77 -9.62
C LYS A 109 15.73 -4.59 -8.65
N GLU A 110 15.41 -4.53 -7.36
CA GLU A 110 16.07 -5.31 -6.32
C GLU A 110 15.76 -6.80 -6.47
N ALA A 111 14.47 -7.16 -6.57
CA ALA A 111 14.01 -8.54 -6.76
C ALA A 111 14.58 -9.18 -8.04
N ALA A 112 14.74 -8.42 -9.13
CA ALA A 112 15.35 -8.92 -10.36
C ALA A 112 16.87 -9.13 -10.25
N GLY A 113 17.54 -8.46 -9.30
CA GLY A 113 18.98 -8.59 -9.07
C GLY A 113 19.83 -8.48 -10.35
N LYS A 114 20.58 -9.54 -10.66
CA LYS A 114 21.41 -9.64 -11.88
C LYS A 114 20.75 -10.43 -13.02
N ASP A 115 19.65 -11.12 -12.76
CA ASP A 115 18.98 -11.99 -13.71
C ASP A 115 18.38 -11.18 -14.88
N LYS A 116 18.77 -11.53 -16.12
CA LYS A 116 18.34 -10.84 -17.34
C LYS A 116 16.86 -11.07 -17.66
N ALA A 117 16.36 -12.29 -17.45
CA ALA A 117 14.97 -12.64 -17.67
C ALA A 117 14.07 -11.91 -16.67
N MET A 118 14.45 -11.90 -15.39
CA MET A 118 13.72 -11.19 -14.35
C MET A 118 13.77 -9.68 -14.53
N LYS A 119 14.90 -9.11 -14.96
CA LYS A 119 14.98 -7.69 -15.34
C LYS A 119 13.98 -7.35 -16.43
N LYS A 120 13.91 -8.18 -17.48
CA LYS A 120 12.96 -7.99 -18.57
C LYS A 120 11.51 -8.10 -18.09
N ALA A 121 11.22 -9.13 -17.29
CA ALA A 121 9.87 -9.42 -16.79
C ALA A 121 9.36 -8.35 -15.81
N LEU A 122 10.20 -7.86 -14.90
CA LEU A 122 9.77 -7.00 -13.79
C LEU A 122 10.04 -5.51 -13.99
N THR A 123 11.04 -5.13 -14.80
CA THR A 123 11.45 -3.72 -14.97
C THR A 123 11.30 -3.21 -16.41
N GLY A 124 10.93 -4.09 -17.35
CA GLY A 124 10.76 -3.73 -18.75
C GLY A 124 9.60 -2.77 -18.99
N CYS A 125 9.81 -1.72 -19.79
CA CYS A 125 8.75 -0.76 -20.15
C CYS A 125 7.71 -1.31 -21.14
N LYS A 126 8.03 -2.42 -21.82
CA LYS A 126 7.23 -3.12 -22.84
C LYS A 126 7.60 -4.60 -22.85
N LYS A 127 6.70 -5.50 -23.27
CA LYS A 127 6.90 -6.96 -23.18
C LYS A 127 7.39 -7.38 -21.79
N SER A 128 6.75 -6.86 -20.75
CA SER A 128 6.99 -7.19 -19.35
C SER A 128 5.72 -7.74 -18.71
N LYS A 129 5.78 -8.20 -17.47
CA LYS A 129 4.59 -8.68 -16.76
C LYS A 129 3.59 -7.55 -16.45
N CYS A 130 4.04 -6.28 -16.49
CA CYS A 130 3.18 -5.11 -16.26
C CYS A 130 2.65 -4.51 -17.57
N HIS A 131 3.51 -4.41 -18.59
CA HIS A 131 3.18 -3.84 -19.89
C HIS A 131 3.50 -4.86 -20.98
N SER A 132 2.52 -5.71 -21.29
CA SER A 132 2.55 -6.72 -22.35
C SER A 132 2.88 -6.11 -23.70
#